data_AF-A0A920PXT3-F1
#
_entry.id   AF-A0A920PXT3-F1
#
_cell.length_a   1.000
_cell.length_b   1.000
_cell.length_c   1.000
_cell.angle_alpha   90.00
_cell.angle_beta   90.00
_cell.angle_gamma   90.00
#
_symmetry.space_group_name_H-M   'P 1'
#
loop_
_entity.id
_entity.type
_entity.pdbx_description
1 polymer ?
#
loop_
_entity_poly.entity_id
_entity_poly.type
_entity_poly.pdbx_seq_one_letter_code
_entity_poly.pdbx_strand_id
1 'polypeptide(L)'
;MVTGMGIISPLGLDVETTWNGIVNGHSGVDLITAFDTEGYDTHFAAEVKGFDPESYLDRKEARRMDRFAQFAAVAAQQACRQAGLETGTVDPYRVGVIIGSGIGGISTLSQQQEILISRGPKRVSPFLIPMMLGDMASAQVSMVTGSMGANYCTVSSCSSGADALGQAWAMIRRGQEDIVLAGGSEAPVVPVAVAGFNALRALSRLNENPAGASRPFDVHRDGFVMGEGAAVLVLESEESAKQRGAIILGEIKGYAATSDAHHLTEPMATGESAAKAMSTALKKGECRYFRCRLRECTWNVDTPERPSRNNGY
;
A
#
# COMPACT_ATOMS: atom_id res chain seq x y z
N MET A 1 -4.42 -3.05 18.22
CA MET A 1 -4.50 -4.46 17.76
C MET A 1 -4.78 -4.48 16.27
N VAL A 2 -4.34 -5.52 15.56
CA VAL A 2 -4.77 -5.82 14.18
C VAL A 2 -5.81 -6.92 14.28
N THR A 3 -7.04 -6.66 13.84
CA THR A 3 -8.16 -7.60 13.97
C THR A 3 -8.68 -8.12 12.64
N GLY A 4 -8.28 -7.52 11.53
CA GLY A 4 -8.58 -8.00 10.18
C GLY A 4 -7.59 -7.47 9.16
N MET A 5 -7.50 -8.18 8.04
CA MET A 5 -6.69 -7.83 6.88
C MET A 5 -7.40 -8.23 5.59
N GLY A 6 -7.16 -7.44 4.55
CA GLY A 6 -7.63 -7.71 3.20
C GLY A 6 -6.60 -7.21 2.19
N ILE A 7 -6.53 -7.88 1.05
CA ILE A 7 -5.51 -7.60 0.04
C ILE A 7 -6.02 -7.95 -1.36
N ILE A 8 -5.72 -7.06 -2.31
CA ILE A 8 -5.80 -7.31 -3.74
C ILE A 8 -4.38 -7.15 -4.28
N SER A 9 -3.83 -8.19 -4.90
CA SER A 9 -2.44 -8.17 -5.37
C SER A 9 -2.27 -8.92 -6.70
N PRO A 10 -1.12 -8.77 -7.36
CA PRO A 10 -0.77 -9.54 -8.55
C PRO A 10 -0.64 -11.06 -8.31
N LEU A 11 -0.55 -11.49 -7.05
CA LEU A 11 -0.44 -12.90 -6.66
C LEU A 11 -1.79 -13.50 -6.23
N GLY A 12 -2.82 -12.69 -6.03
CA GLY A 12 -4.10 -13.16 -5.52
C GLY A 12 -5.06 -12.02 -5.19
N LEU A 13 -6.36 -12.33 -5.23
CA LEU A 13 -7.42 -11.39 -4.92
C LEU A 13 -7.87 -11.47 -3.46
N ASP A 14 -7.16 -12.23 -2.63
CA ASP A 14 -7.39 -12.32 -1.20
C ASP A 14 -6.08 -12.66 -0.45
N VAL A 15 -6.16 -12.67 0.88
CA VAL A 15 -5.02 -12.89 1.79
C VAL A 15 -4.45 -14.29 1.63
N GLU A 16 -5.29 -15.30 1.48
CA GLU A 16 -4.87 -16.70 1.45
C GLU A 16 -4.11 -17.00 0.15
N THR A 17 -4.68 -16.65 -0.99
CA THR A 17 -4.07 -16.83 -2.31
C THR A 17 -2.77 -16.03 -2.43
N THR A 18 -2.77 -14.76 -1.99
CA THR A 18 -1.57 -13.93 -1.99
C THR A 18 -0.47 -14.51 -1.10
N TRP A 19 -0.81 -14.94 0.12
CA TRP A 19 0.15 -15.53 1.05
C TRP A 19 0.74 -16.83 0.52
N ASN A 20 -0.09 -17.70 -0.05
CA ASN A 20 0.37 -18.94 -0.69
C ASN A 20 1.32 -18.64 -1.86
N GLY A 21 1.02 -17.62 -2.68
CA GLY A 21 1.93 -17.18 -3.75
C GLY A 21 3.30 -16.73 -3.22
N ILE A 22 3.31 -15.94 -2.15
CA ILE A 22 4.53 -15.44 -1.51
C ILE A 22 5.38 -16.59 -0.96
N VAL A 23 4.78 -17.49 -0.17
CA VAL A 23 5.51 -18.59 0.50
C VAL A 23 6.07 -19.59 -0.51
N ASN A 24 5.40 -19.78 -1.65
CA ASN A 24 5.89 -20.65 -2.73
C ASN A 24 6.81 -19.93 -3.74
N GLY A 25 7.17 -18.66 -3.50
CA GLY A 25 8.09 -17.92 -4.36
C GLY A 25 7.56 -17.64 -5.76
N HIS A 26 6.23 -17.54 -5.93
CA HIS A 26 5.64 -17.20 -7.21
C HIS A 26 5.85 -15.72 -7.53
N SER A 27 6.15 -15.42 -8.80
CA SER A 27 6.23 -14.05 -9.30
C SER A 27 4.89 -13.62 -9.87
N GLY A 28 4.43 -12.42 -9.48
CA GLY A 28 3.24 -11.78 -10.05
C GLY A 28 3.55 -10.93 -11.29
N VAL A 29 4.83 -10.86 -11.70
CA VAL A 29 5.29 -10.03 -12.81
C VAL A 29 5.07 -10.75 -14.13
N ASP A 30 4.48 -10.05 -15.10
CA ASP A 30 4.20 -10.54 -16.44
C ASP A 30 4.25 -9.39 -17.45
N LEU A 31 4.11 -9.69 -18.75
CA LEU A 31 3.94 -8.67 -19.77
C LEU A 31 2.70 -7.81 -19.46
N ILE A 32 2.81 -6.50 -19.72
CA ILE A 32 1.69 -5.57 -19.56
C ILE A 32 0.59 -5.95 -20.55
N THR A 33 -0.64 -6.08 -20.06
CA THR A 33 -1.82 -6.33 -20.88
C THR A 33 -2.80 -5.15 -20.89
N ALA A 34 -2.62 -4.18 -19.99
CA ALA A 34 -3.51 -3.02 -19.86
C ALA A 34 -3.44 -2.06 -21.07
N PHE A 35 -2.33 -2.02 -21.81
CA PHE A 35 -2.12 -1.17 -22.98
C PHE A 35 -0.98 -1.69 -23.86
N ASP A 36 -0.85 -1.14 -25.07
CA ASP A 36 0.25 -1.46 -26.00
C ASP A 36 1.56 -0.80 -25.57
N THR A 37 2.60 -1.61 -25.36
CA THR A 37 3.93 -1.17 -24.91
C THR A 37 4.92 -0.89 -26.05
N GLU A 38 4.47 -0.83 -27.31
CA GLU A 38 5.32 -0.39 -28.41
C GLU A 38 5.93 1.01 -28.11
N GLY A 39 7.25 1.11 -28.22
CA GLY A 39 7.99 2.36 -27.94
C GLY A 39 8.33 2.63 -26.47
N TYR A 40 7.94 1.76 -25.54
CA TYR A 40 8.35 1.85 -24.12
C TYR A 40 9.66 1.12 -23.87
N ASP A 41 10.40 1.55 -22.84
CA ASP A 41 11.63 0.86 -22.39
C ASP A 41 11.31 -0.41 -21.59
N THR A 42 10.16 -0.43 -20.90
CA THR A 42 9.70 -1.52 -20.02
C THR A 42 8.34 -2.04 -20.49
N HIS A 43 8.24 -3.35 -20.69
CA HIS A 43 7.08 -4.02 -21.32
C HIS A 43 6.32 -4.91 -20.34
N PHE A 44 6.64 -4.84 -19.06
CA PHE A 44 6.14 -5.74 -18.01
C PHE A 44 5.79 -4.98 -16.73
N ALA A 45 4.86 -5.54 -15.97
CA ALA A 45 4.42 -5.04 -14.68
C ALA A 45 3.86 -6.19 -13.84
N ALA A 46 3.61 -5.94 -12.55
CA ALA A 46 2.82 -6.82 -11.71
C ALA A 46 1.36 -6.32 -11.71
N GLU A 47 0.60 -6.70 -12.74
CA GLU A 47 -0.83 -6.38 -12.87
C GLU A 47 -1.68 -7.29 -11.97
N VAL A 48 -2.77 -6.76 -11.39
CA VAL A 48 -3.76 -7.58 -10.67
C VAL A 48 -4.55 -8.39 -11.69
N LYS A 49 -4.45 -9.72 -11.61
CA LYS A 49 -5.06 -10.66 -12.57
C LYS A 49 -6.47 -11.08 -12.12
N GLY A 50 -7.41 -11.12 -13.07
CA GLY A 50 -8.76 -11.67 -12.85
C GLY A 50 -9.68 -10.82 -11.96
N PHE A 51 -9.32 -9.58 -11.65
CA PHE A 51 -10.15 -8.69 -10.85
C PHE A 51 -11.28 -8.08 -11.69
N ASP A 52 -12.52 -8.44 -11.35
CA ASP A 52 -13.74 -7.80 -11.84
C ASP A 52 -14.43 -7.03 -10.69
N PRO A 53 -14.49 -5.68 -10.74
CA PRO A 53 -15.11 -4.90 -9.68
C PRO A 53 -16.63 -5.13 -9.57
N GLU A 54 -17.32 -5.50 -10.65
CA GLU A 54 -18.78 -5.77 -10.62
C GLU A 54 -19.12 -7.07 -9.85
N SER A 55 -18.12 -7.92 -9.59
CA SER A 55 -18.27 -9.13 -8.75
C SER A 55 -18.27 -8.82 -7.23
N TYR A 56 -17.88 -7.61 -6.83
CA TYR A 56 -17.75 -7.21 -5.41
C TYR A 56 -18.54 -5.94 -5.05
N LEU A 57 -18.75 -5.04 -6.01
CA LEU A 57 -19.36 -3.74 -5.82
C LEU A 57 -20.61 -3.62 -6.69
N ASP A 58 -21.55 -2.76 -6.30
CA ASP A 58 -22.66 -2.41 -7.19
C ASP A 58 -22.11 -1.83 -8.50
N ARG A 59 -22.73 -2.24 -9.61
CA ARG A 59 -22.29 -1.85 -10.96
C ARG A 59 -22.15 -0.34 -11.15
N LYS A 60 -23.06 0.44 -10.55
CA LYS A 60 -23.04 1.91 -10.66
C LYS A 60 -21.91 2.50 -9.82
N GLU A 61 -21.62 1.92 -8.68
CA GLU A 61 -20.53 2.33 -7.79
C GLU A 61 -19.18 2.00 -8.42
N ALA A 62 -18.99 0.77 -8.91
CA ALA A 62 -17.76 0.34 -9.59
C ALA A 62 -17.36 1.29 -10.73
N ARG A 63 -18.33 1.69 -11.57
CA ARG A 63 -18.10 2.62 -12.69
C ARG A 63 -17.76 4.06 -12.29
N ARG A 64 -18.00 4.43 -11.04
CA ARG A 64 -17.74 5.77 -10.48
C ARG A 64 -16.50 5.79 -9.59
N MET A 65 -15.70 4.74 -9.64
CA MET A 65 -14.42 4.61 -8.93
C MET A 65 -13.32 4.41 -9.95
N ASP A 66 -12.17 5.06 -9.73
CA ASP A 66 -10.94 4.65 -10.40
C ASP A 66 -10.48 3.29 -9.84
N ARG A 67 -9.64 2.57 -10.60
CA ARG A 67 -9.18 1.22 -10.29
C ARG A 67 -8.50 1.13 -8.92
N PHE A 68 -7.71 2.14 -8.52
CA PHE A 68 -7.10 2.15 -7.19
C PHE A 68 -8.15 2.21 -6.06
N ALA A 69 -9.24 2.97 -6.25
CA ALA A 69 -10.30 3.06 -5.25
C ALA A 69 -11.14 1.77 -5.20
N GLN A 70 -11.33 1.10 -6.34
CA GLN A 70 -11.98 -0.21 -6.41
C GLN A 70 -11.20 -1.26 -5.59
N PHE A 71 -9.87 -1.33 -5.77
CA PHE A 71 -9.04 -2.25 -4.99
C PHE A 71 -9.13 -1.97 -3.49
N ALA A 72 -9.06 -0.70 -3.09
CA ALA A 72 -9.18 -0.30 -1.69
C ALA A 72 -10.52 -0.71 -1.08
N ALA A 73 -11.62 -0.47 -1.77
CA ALA A 73 -12.96 -0.83 -1.31
C ALA A 73 -13.11 -2.35 -1.11
N VAL A 74 -12.66 -3.16 -2.07
CA VAL A 74 -12.74 -4.63 -1.98
C VAL A 74 -11.82 -5.18 -0.90
N ALA A 75 -10.58 -4.67 -0.79
CA ALA A 75 -9.66 -5.06 0.28
C ALA A 75 -10.21 -4.68 1.67
N ALA A 76 -10.85 -3.51 1.82
CA ALA A 76 -11.48 -3.12 3.08
C ALA A 76 -12.67 -4.01 3.45
N GLN A 77 -13.51 -4.38 2.49
CA GLN A 77 -14.60 -5.35 2.73
C GLN A 77 -14.06 -6.71 3.21
N GLN A 78 -12.96 -7.20 2.62
CA GLN A 78 -12.30 -8.42 3.11
C GLN A 78 -11.80 -8.26 4.55
N ALA A 79 -11.15 -7.13 4.84
CA ALA A 79 -10.62 -6.84 6.17
C ALA A 79 -11.72 -6.75 7.23
N CYS A 80 -12.84 -6.06 6.94
CA CYS A 80 -14.02 -6.00 7.79
C CYS A 80 -14.65 -7.37 8.03
N ARG A 81 -14.82 -8.17 6.97
CA ARG A 81 -15.36 -9.54 7.08
C ARG A 81 -14.49 -10.40 8.00
N GLN A 82 -13.17 -10.37 7.82
CA GLN A 82 -12.26 -11.14 8.69
C GLN A 82 -12.28 -10.63 10.13
N ALA A 83 -12.40 -9.31 10.32
CA ALA A 83 -12.50 -8.71 11.64
C ALA A 83 -13.85 -8.97 12.32
N GLY A 84 -14.87 -9.47 11.62
CA GLY A 84 -16.24 -9.56 12.12
C GLY A 84 -16.86 -8.19 12.39
N LEU A 85 -16.55 -7.20 11.55
CA LEU A 85 -17.14 -5.87 11.59
C LEU A 85 -18.27 -5.79 10.56
N GLU A 86 -19.50 -5.71 11.05
CA GLU A 86 -20.70 -5.52 10.23
C GLU A 86 -21.27 -4.12 10.50
N THR A 87 -22.00 -3.57 9.53
CA THR A 87 -22.62 -2.26 9.70
C THR A 87 -23.58 -2.26 10.89
N GLY A 88 -23.37 -1.34 11.84
CA GLY A 88 -24.19 -1.21 13.05
C GLY A 88 -23.73 -2.02 14.26
N THR A 89 -22.66 -2.82 14.16
CA THR A 89 -22.11 -3.55 15.33
C THR A 89 -21.28 -2.66 16.24
N VAL A 90 -20.83 -1.52 15.75
CA VAL A 90 -20.03 -0.52 16.46
C VAL A 90 -20.55 0.88 16.13
N ASP A 91 -20.24 1.86 16.97
CA ASP A 91 -20.54 3.27 16.66
C ASP A 91 -19.79 3.70 15.39
N PRO A 92 -20.48 4.03 14.29
CA PRO A 92 -19.82 4.37 13.03
C PRO A 92 -18.95 5.63 13.15
N TYR A 93 -19.23 6.53 14.10
CA TYR A 93 -18.41 7.73 14.34
C TYR A 93 -17.10 7.44 15.09
N ARG A 94 -16.92 6.20 15.56
CA ARG A 94 -15.69 5.70 16.19
C ARG A 94 -14.87 4.80 15.26
N VAL A 95 -15.26 4.76 13.98
CA VAL A 95 -14.58 4.02 12.92
C VAL A 95 -14.03 5.00 11.88
N GLY A 96 -12.72 5.24 11.93
CA GLY A 96 -12.01 6.05 10.95
C GLY A 96 -11.54 5.25 9.73
N VAL A 97 -11.13 5.97 8.68
CA VAL A 97 -10.58 5.42 7.43
C VAL A 97 -9.39 6.25 6.97
N ILE A 98 -8.24 5.61 6.76
CA ILE A 98 -7.02 6.24 6.24
C ILE A 98 -6.37 5.31 5.22
N ILE A 99 -6.65 5.51 3.94
CA ILE A 99 -6.01 4.78 2.85
C ILE A 99 -5.02 5.70 2.13
N GLY A 100 -3.75 5.32 2.11
CA GLY A 100 -2.72 6.02 1.38
C GLY A 100 -2.73 5.68 -0.11
N SER A 101 -2.46 6.66 -0.96
CA SER A 101 -2.19 6.48 -2.39
C SER A 101 -1.08 7.45 -2.80
N GLY A 102 -0.17 7.03 -3.66
CA GLY A 102 0.92 7.87 -4.13
C GLY A 102 0.45 8.82 -5.23
N ILE A 103 -0.30 8.30 -6.20
CA ILE A 103 -0.66 9.02 -7.43
C ILE A 103 -2.19 9.11 -7.63
N GLY A 104 -2.98 8.33 -6.89
CA GLY A 104 -4.44 8.37 -6.95
C GLY A 104 -4.98 7.86 -8.28
N GLY A 105 -6.07 8.45 -8.77
CA GLY A 105 -6.74 8.01 -10.00
C GLY A 105 -6.06 8.53 -11.26
N ILE A 106 -4.79 8.19 -11.46
CA ILE A 106 -4.00 8.58 -12.63
C ILE A 106 -4.58 8.02 -13.94
N SER A 107 -5.22 6.85 -13.88
CA SER A 107 -5.92 6.26 -15.02
C SER A 107 -7.05 7.18 -15.50
N THR A 108 -7.95 7.58 -14.59
CA THR A 108 -9.03 8.52 -14.89
C THR A 108 -8.47 9.84 -15.42
N LEU A 109 -7.45 10.41 -14.75
CA LEU A 109 -6.85 11.67 -15.18
C LEU A 109 -6.32 11.58 -16.62
N SER A 110 -5.56 10.54 -16.95
CA SER A 110 -4.99 10.32 -18.28
C SER A 110 -6.09 10.20 -19.35
N GLN A 111 -7.12 9.40 -19.10
CA GLN A 111 -8.23 9.21 -20.04
C GLN A 111 -9.03 10.50 -20.26
N GLN A 112 -9.30 11.26 -19.19
CA GLN A 112 -10.04 12.51 -19.32
C GLN A 112 -9.22 13.62 -19.98
N GLN A 113 -7.90 13.62 -19.79
CA GLN A 113 -7.00 14.53 -20.51
C GLN A 113 -7.02 14.26 -22.02
N GLU A 114 -7.02 12.99 -22.45
CA GLU A 114 -7.15 12.64 -23.86
C GLU A 114 -8.49 13.11 -24.45
N ILE A 115 -9.59 12.94 -23.71
CA ILE A 115 -10.91 13.44 -24.11
C ILE A 115 -10.91 14.97 -24.21
N LEU A 116 -10.28 15.66 -23.26
CA LEU A 116 -10.16 17.12 -23.27
C LEU A 116 -9.44 17.61 -24.54
N ILE A 117 -8.31 17.00 -24.88
CA ILE A 117 -7.50 17.38 -26.06
C ILE A 117 -8.26 17.06 -27.36
N SER A 118 -8.83 15.87 -27.47
CA SER A 118 -9.43 15.39 -28.73
C SER A 118 -10.85 15.90 -28.99
N ARG A 119 -11.63 16.15 -27.93
CA ARG A 119 -13.07 16.46 -28.03
C ARG A 119 -13.50 17.74 -27.30
N GLY A 120 -12.58 18.40 -26.60
CA GLY A 120 -12.81 19.65 -25.90
C GLY A 120 -13.46 19.50 -24.51
N PRO A 121 -13.49 20.59 -23.72
CA PRO A 121 -13.83 20.56 -22.29
C PRO A 121 -15.26 20.11 -21.98
N LYS A 122 -16.21 20.32 -22.90
CA LYS A 122 -17.62 19.90 -22.71
C LYS A 122 -17.81 18.38 -22.65
N ARG A 123 -16.79 17.60 -23.04
CA ARG A 123 -16.85 16.13 -23.05
C ARG A 123 -16.18 15.47 -21.85
N VAL A 124 -15.51 16.25 -21.01
CA VAL A 124 -14.89 15.76 -19.78
C VAL A 124 -15.97 15.27 -18.82
N SER A 125 -15.74 14.12 -18.21
CA SER A 125 -16.65 13.49 -17.26
C SER A 125 -16.84 14.36 -16.02
N PRO A 126 -18.08 14.54 -15.52
CA PRO A 126 -18.31 15.18 -14.22
C PRO A 126 -17.71 14.37 -13.06
N PHE A 127 -17.36 13.10 -13.29
CA PHE A 127 -16.72 12.22 -12.30
C PHE A 127 -15.19 12.30 -12.31
N LEU A 128 -14.56 13.12 -13.17
CA LEU A 128 -13.10 13.27 -13.18
C LEU A 128 -12.55 13.56 -11.78
N ILE A 129 -13.03 14.62 -11.13
CA ILE A 129 -12.51 15.04 -9.83
C ILE A 129 -12.81 14.00 -8.74
N PRO A 130 -14.05 13.49 -8.58
CA PRO A 130 -14.35 12.45 -7.59
C PRO A 130 -13.70 11.08 -7.84
N MET A 131 -13.08 10.85 -9.01
CA MET A 131 -12.38 9.58 -9.30
C MET A 131 -10.86 9.74 -9.25
N MET A 132 -10.31 10.95 -9.47
CA MET A 132 -8.85 11.14 -9.57
C MET A 132 -8.16 11.47 -8.24
N LEU A 133 -8.87 12.11 -7.29
CA LEU A 133 -8.24 12.59 -6.05
C LEU A 133 -7.77 11.41 -5.19
N GLY A 134 -6.58 11.52 -4.60
CA GLY A 134 -5.96 10.44 -3.83
C GLY A 134 -6.76 9.99 -2.60
N ASP A 135 -7.52 10.91 -1.98
CA ASP A 135 -8.38 10.63 -0.82
C ASP A 135 -9.65 9.85 -1.17
N MET A 136 -9.95 9.67 -2.46
CA MET A 136 -11.13 8.94 -2.90
C MET A 136 -11.07 7.47 -2.50
N ALA A 137 -9.90 6.85 -2.34
CA ALA A 137 -9.83 5.51 -1.76
C ALA A 137 -10.43 5.47 -0.35
N SER A 138 -10.06 6.41 0.53
CA SER A 138 -10.62 6.50 1.88
C SER A 138 -12.11 6.83 1.86
N ALA A 139 -12.55 7.73 0.97
CA ALA A 139 -13.97 8.08 0.81
C ALA A 139 -14.81 6.87 0.39
N GLN A 140 -14.35 6.11 -0.62
CA GLN A 140 -15.06 4.92 -1.10
C GLN A 140 -15.10 3.82 -0.03
N VAL A 141 -13.98 3.58 0.66
CA VAL A 141 -13.93 2.64 1.80
C VAL A 141 -14.94 3.03 2.87
N SER A 142 -14.97 4.30 3.29
CA SER A 142 -15.93 4.81 4.28
C SER A 142 -17.38 4.58 3.86
N MET A 143 -17.72 4.80 2.58
CA MET A 143 -19.07 4.56 2.08
C MET A 143 -19.43 3.07 2.07
N VAL A 144 -18.55 2.17 1.61
CA VAL A 144 -18.86 0.73 1.53
C VAL A 144 -18.85 0.03 2.88
N THR A 145 -18.16 0.58 3.89
CA THR A 145 -18.14 0.01 5.26
C THR A 145 -19.11 0.70 6.22
N GLY A 146 -19.68 1.85 5.83
CA GLY A 146 -20.53 2.66 6.71
C GLY A 146 -19.76 3.38 7.82
N SER A 147 -18.46 3.61 7.63
CA SER A 147 -17.59 4.27 8.61
C SER A 147 -17.75 5.79 8.55
N MET A 148 -17.96 6.44 9.68
CA MET A 148 -18.29 7.87 9.80
C MET A 148 -17.31 8.68 10.69
N GLY A 149 -16.24 8.03 11.19
CA GLY A 149 -15.16 8.69 11.92
C GLY A 149 -14.22 9.48 11.00
N ALA A 150 -13.00 9.75 11.48
CA ALA A 150 -11.99 10.48 10.73
C ALA A 150 -11.71 9.84 9.36
N ASN A 151 -11.79 10.63 8.28
CA ASN A 151 -11.62 10.17 6.91
C ASN A 151 -10.70 11.13 6.11
N TYR A 152 -9.54 10.64 5.70
CA TYR A 152 -8.60 11.34 4.80
C TYR A 152 -7.56 10.36 4.23
N CYS A 153 -6.63 10.82 3.41
CA CYS A 153 -5.49 10.01 2.94
C CYS A 153 -4.13 10.61 3.32
N THR A 154 -3.13 9.76 3.44
CA THR A 154 -1.72 10.13 3.47
C THR A 154 -1.14 10.01 2.06
N VAL A 155 -0.36 11.01 1.65
CA VAL A 155 0.37 11.01 0.39
C VAL A 155 1.84 11.31 0.68
N SER A 156 2.65 10.26 0.73
CA SER A 156 4.10 10.29 0.92
C SER A 156 4.80 9.33 -0.06
N SER A 157 4.28 9.24 -1.28
CA SER A 157 4.81 8.35 -2.33
C SER A 157 4.82 6.89 -1.85
N CYS A 158 5.94 6.17 -1.95
CA CYS A 158 6.04 4.75 -1.58
C CYS A 158 5.74 4.47 -0.10
N SER A 159 5.83 5.47 0.79
CA SER A 159 5.50 5.29 2.21
C SER A 159 4.03 5.57 2.56
N SER A 160 3.19 6.00 1.60
CA SER A 160 1.81 6.43 1.87
C SER A 160 1.02 5.42 2.72
N GLY A 161 1.11 4.12 2.40
CA GLY A 161 0.41 3.07 3.16
C GLY A 161 0.99 2.82 4.56
N ALA A 162 2.31 2.93 4.73
CA ALA A 162 2.95 2.82 6.05
C ALA A 162 2.60 4.01 6.95
N ASP A 163 2.56 5.21 6.37
CA ASP A 163 2.16 6.43 7.08
C ASP A 163 0.69 6.38 7.48
N ALA A 164 -0.19 5.84 6.62
CA ALA A 164 -1.59 5.61 6.94
C ALA A 164 -1.75 4.74 8.19
N LEU A 165 -1.04 3.60 8.24
CA LEU A 165 -1.01 2.71 9.42
C LEU A 165 -0.45 3.43 10.66
N GLY A 166 0.59 4.26 10.48
CA GLY A 166 1.20 5.05 11.54
C GLY A 166 0.27 6.10 12.14
N GLN A 167 -0.49 6.82 11.29
CA GLN A 167 -1.48 7.79 11.74
C GLN A 167 -2.68 7.12 12.42
N ALA A 168 -3.15 6.01 11.86
CA ALA A 168 -4.23 5.20 12.44
C ALA A 168 -3.84 4.68 13.84
N TRP A 169 -2.61 4.16 13.98
CA TRP A 169 -2.06 3.78 15.28
C TRP A 169 -2.04 4.96 16.27
N ALA A 170 -1.60 6.14 15.83
CA ALA A 170 -1.56 7.32 16.69
C ALA A 170 -2.96 7.80 17.12
N MET A 171 -3.97 7.72 16.23
CA MET A 171 -5.36 8.08 16.54
C MET A 171 -5.96 7.19 17.61
N ILE A 172 -5.81 5.87 17.45
CA ILE A 172 -6.34 4.89 18.40
C ILE A 172 -5.67 5.10 19.76
N ARG A 173 -4.35 5.30 19.78
CA ARG A 173 -3.60 5.54 21.03
C ARG A 173 -4.00 6.81 21.78
N ARG A 174 -4.46 7.85 21.09
CA ARG A 174 -4.96 9.08 21.72
C ARG A 174 -6.46 9.05 22.01
N GLY A 175 -7.13 7.91 21.80
CA GLY A 175 -8.57 7.73 22.03
C GLY A 175 -9.46 8.44 21.01
N GLN A 176 -8.92 8.90 19.88
CA GLN A 176 -9.70 9.62 18.88
C GLN A 176 -10.67 8.70 18.15
N GLU A 177 -10.23 7.50 17.78
CA GLU A 177 -11.02 6.46 17.11
C GLU A 177 -10.83 5.15 17.87
N ASP A 178 -11.84 4.29 17.91
CA ASP A 178 -11.69 2.93 18.44
C ASP A 178 -11.19 1.97 17.38
N ILE A 179 -11.61 2.20 16.13
CA ILE A 179 -11.25 1.40 14.98
C ILE A 179 -10.81 2.34 13.85
N VAL A 180 -9.76 1.96 13.13
CA VAL A 180 -9.36 2.64 11.89
C VAL A 180 -9.05 1.60 10.82
N LEU A 181 -9.73 1.71 9.68
CA LEU A 181 -9.35 0.98 8.47
C LEU A 181 -8.18 1.71 7.81
N ALA A 182 -7.01 1.08 7.80
CA ALA A 182 -5.80 1.74 7.34
C ALA A 182 -4.94 0.86 6.43
N GLY A 183 -4.32 1.48 5.43
CA GLY A 183 -3.50 0.76 4.47
C GLY A 183 -3.15 1.61 3.26
N GLY A 184 -3.01 0.98 2.10
CA GLY A 184 -2.68 1.67 0.85
C GLY A 184 -3.28 1.02 -0.37
N SER A 185 -3.44 1.80 -1.43
CA SER A 185 -3.90 1.34 -2.73
C SER A 185 -3.28 2.14 -3.87
N GLU A 186 -2.89 1.46 -4.93
CA GLU A 186 -2.34 2.07 -6.13
C GLU A 186 -2.69 1.27 -7.39
N ALA A 187 -2.96 1.96 -8.49
CA ALA A 187 -3.18 1.35 -9.80
C ALA A 187 -2.42 2.13 -10.90
N PRO A 188 -1.07 2.12 -10.86
CA PRO A 188 -0.27 3.03 -11.67
C PRO A 188 0.09 2.44 -13.03
N VAL A 189 -0.36 1.23 -13.39
CA VAL A 189 -0.03 0.55 -14.65
C VAL A 189 -0.83 1.16 -15.81
N VAL A 190 -0.46 2.39 -16.18
CA VAL A 190 -1.07 3.17 -17.26
C VAL A 190 0.00 3.83 -18.12
N PRO A 191 -0.29 4.14 -19.40
CA PRO A 191 0.69 4.68 -20.35
C PRO A 191 1.57 5.82 -19.80
N VAL A 192 0.94 6.88 -19.28
CA VAL A 192 1.65 8.07 -18.81
C VAL A 192 2.56 7.80 -17.60
N ALA A 193 2.17 6.88 -16.72
CA ALA A 193 2.94 6.53 -15.54
C ALA A 193 4.17 5.70 -15.91
N VAL A 194 3.99 4.67 -16.75
CA VAL A 194 5.11 3.85 -17.23
C VAL A 194 6.11 4.71 -18.02
N ALA A 195 5.63 5.59 -18.91
CA ALA A 195 6.46 6.54 -19.62
C ALA A 195 7.23 7.48 -18.68
N GLY A 196 6.57 8.02 -17.66
CA GLY A 196 7.19 8.89 -16.66
C GLY A 196 8.31 8.20 -15.88
N PHE A 197 8.08 6.98 -15.39
CA PHE A 197 9.10 6.23 -14.67
C PHE A 197 10.22 5.67 -15.58
N ASN A 198 9.94 5.39 -16.86
CA ASN A 198 10.99 5.12 -17.86
C ASN A 198 11.88 6.33 -18.10
N ALA A 199 11.28 7.53 -18.23
CA ALA A 199 12.04 8.78 -18.38
C ALA A 199 12.94 9.07 -17.15
N LEU A 200 12.46 8.71 -15.95
CA LEU A 200 13.26 8.75 -14.71
C LEU A 200 14.33 7.65 -14.62
N ARG A 201 14.34 6.69 -15.55
CA ARG A 201 15.21 5.49 -15.54
C ARG A 201 15.06 4.68 -14.25
N ALA A 202 13.86 4.66 -13.69
CA ALA A 202 13.58 4.00 -12.40
C ALA A 202 13.06 2.56 -12.56
N LEU A 203 12.47 2.22 -13.71
CA LEU A 203 11.98 0.88 -14.01
C LEU A 203 13.08 -0.03 -14.55
N SER A 204 13.02 -1.30 -14.16
CA SER A 204 13.83 -2.36 -14.78
C SER A 204 13.50 -2.48 -16.28
N ARG A 205 14.51 -2.82 -17.09
CA ARG A 205 14.39 -3.03 -18.54
C ARG A 205 14.63 -4.49 -18.94
N LEU A 206 14.58 -5.42 -17.99
CA LEU A 206 14.79 -6.85 -18.26
C LEU A 206 13.57 -7.51 -18.92
N ASN A 207 13.25 -7.08 -20.14
CA ASN A 207 12.07 -7.53 -20.88
C ASN A 207 12.13 -9.02 -21.28
N GLU A 208 13.34 -9.60 -21.41
CA GLU A 208 13.55 -11.01 -21.77
C GLU A 208 13.20 -11.99 -20.63
N ASN A 209 13.18 -11.50 -19.38
CA ASN A 209 12.79 -12.31 -18.22
C ASN A 209 12.02 -11.46 -17.19
N PRO A 210 10.76 -11.10 -17.48
CA PRO A 210 9.94 -10.26 -16.60
C PRO A 210 9.81 -10.83 -15.19
N ALA A 211 9.56 -12.13 -15.07
CA ALA A 211 9.37 -12.81 -13.78
C ALA A 211 10.61 -12.70 -12.87
N GLY A 212 11.81 -12.60 -13.45
CA GLY A 212 13.08 -12.40 -12.74
C GLY A 212 13.56 -10.95 -12.66
N ALA A 213 12.83 -9.96 -13.17
CA ALA A 213 13.26 -8.57 -13.21
C ALA A 213 13.35 -7.93 -11.81
N SER A 214 12.39 -8.24 -10.93
CA SER A 214 12.44 -7.79 -9.53
C SER A 214 13.41 -8.64 -8.73
N ARG A 215 14.64 -8.15 -8.57
CA ARG A 215 15.74 -8.84 -7.87
C ARG A 215 16.41 -7.95 -6.81
N PRO A 216 15.71 -7.61 -5.71
CA PRO A 216 16.29 -6.80 -4.64
C PRO A 216 17.63 -7.35 -4.16
N PHE A 217 18.60 -6.46 -3.93
CA PHE A 217 19.97 -6.76 -3.48
C PHE A 217 20.87 -7.53 -4.47
N ASP A 218 20.33 -8.03 -5.59
CA ASP A 218 21.13 -8.68 -6.63
C ASP A 218 22.07 -7.66 -7.32
N VAL A 219 23.26 -8.13 -7.74
CA VAL A 219 24.28 -7.30 -8.39
C VAL A 219 23.82 -6.81 -9.77
N HIS A 220 22.92 -7.53 -10.41
CA HIS A 220 22.36 -7.23 -11.73
C HIS A 220 20.99 -6.55 -11.67
N ARG A 221 20.55 -6.06 -10.51
CA ARG A 221 19.33 -5.24 -10.42
C ARG A 221 19.51 -3.95 -11.21
N ASP A 222 18.48 -3.53 -11.94
CA ASP A 222 18.54 -2.40 -12.88
C ASP A 222 17.36 -1.41 -12.74
N GLY A 223 16.49 -1.61 -11.75
CA GLY A 223 15.34 -0.75 -11.46
C GLY A 223 14.29 -1.51 -10.65
N PHE A 224 13.21 -0.83 -10.26
CA PHE A 224 12.07 -1.52 -9.64
C PHE A 224 11.10 -2.04 -10.72
N VAL A 225 10.22 -2.96 -10.33
CA VAL A 225 9.11 -3.41 -11.18
C VAL A 225 7.83 -2.78 -10.67
N MET A 226 7.12 -2.06 -11.54
CA MET A 226 5.85 -1.42 -11.19
C MET A 226 4.78 -2.49 -10.95
N GLY A 227 3.96 -2.30 -9.93
CA GLY A 227 2.81 -3.14 -9.66
C GLY A 227 1.60 -2.33 -9.23
N GLU A 228 0.44 -2.98 -9.20
CA GLU A 228 -0.82 -2.44 -8.71
C GLU A 228 -1.44 -3.34 -7.64
N GLY A 229 -2.35 -2.78 -6.84
CA GLY A 229 -3.07 -3.52 -5.81
C GLY A 229 -3.45 -2.65 -4.61
N ALA A 230 -4.01 -3.28 -3.59
CA ALA A 230 -4.34 -2.64 -2.32
C ALA A 230 -4.16 -3.60 -1.15
N ALA A 231 -3.85 -3.06 0.02
CA ALA A 231 -3.90 -3.79 1.28
C ALA A 231 -4.52 -2.89 2.35
N VAL A 232 -5.46 -3.44 3.13
CA VAL A 232 -6.17 -2.73 4.20
C VAL A 232 -6.12 -3.59 5.46
N LEU A 233 -5.77 -2.98 6.58
CA LEU A 233 -5.83 -3.57 7.91
C LEU A 233 -6.93 -2.89 8.72
N VAL A 234 -7.62 -3.68 9.54
CA VAL A 234 -8.46 -3.16 10.63
C VAL A 234 -7.58 -3.01 11.85
N LEU A 235 -7.28 -1.77 12.21
CA LEU A 235 -6.61 -1.43 13.46
C LEU A 235 -7.66 -1.09 14.50
N GLU A 236 -7.52 -1.63 15.70
CA GLU A 236 -8.55 -1.54 16.72
C GLU A 236 -7.94 -1.38 18.11
N SER A 237 -8.58 -0.59 18.97
CA SER A 237 -8.19 -0.43 20.36
C SER A 237 -8.29 -1.77 21.09
N GLU A 238 -7.41 -2.01 22.06
CA GLU A 238 -7.42 -3.27 22.82
C GLU A 238 -8.74 -3.47 23.58
N GLU A 239 -9.30 -2.39 24.10
CA GLU A 239 -10.58 -2.38 24.81
C GLU A 239 -11.73 -2.80 23.87
N SER A 240 -11.84 -2.14 22.71
CA SER A 240 -12.88 -2.46 21.71
C SER A 240 -12.76 -3.90 21.21
N ALA A 241 -11.53 -4.33 20.86
CA ALA A 241 -11.27 -5.69 20.40
C ALA A 241 -11.67 -6.74 21.45
N LYS A 242 -11.34 -6.52 22.73
CA LYS A 242 -11.74 -7.43 23.82
C LYS A 242 -13.23 -7.43 24.07
N GLN A 243 -13.87 -6.26 24.06
CA GLN A 243 -15.30 -6.11 24.35
C GLN A 243 -16.16 -6.92 23.37
N ARG A 244 -15.80 -6.92 22.08
CA ARG A 244 -16.53 -7.66 21.05
C ARG A 244 -15.96 -9.06 20.75
N GLY A 245 -14.94 -9.51 21.48
CA GLY A 245 -14.33 -10.82 21.29
C GLY A 245 -13.61 -11.00 19.95
N ALA A 246 -13.00 -9.95 19.43
CA ALA A 246 -12.30 -9.96 18.15
C ALA A 246 -11.08 -10.89 18.16
N ILE A 247 -10.82 -11.56 17.02
CA ILE A 247 -9.59 -12.31 16.82
C ILE A 247 -8.44 -11.32 16.60
N ILE A 248 -7.38 -11.43 17.40
CA ILE A 248 -6.20 -10.57 17.30
C ILE A 248 -5.14 -11.27 16.47
N LEU A 249 -4.81 -10.69 15.31
CA LEU A 249 -3.81 -11.17 14.36
C LEU A 249 -2.40 -10.69 14.73
N GLY A 250 -2.30 -9.54 15.39
CA GLY A 250 -1.04 -8.96 15.82
C GLY A 250 -1.21 -7.61 16.51
N GLU A 251 -0.08 -6.99 16.87
CA GLU A 251 -0.03 -5.68 17.51
C GLU A 251 0.96 -4.76 16.77
N ILE A 252 0.53 -3.54 16.45
CA ILE A 252 1.45 -2.48 16.00
C ILE A 252 2.03 -1.80 17.24
N LYS A 253 3.32 -2.03 17.49
CA LYS A 253 4.02 -1.48 18.67
C LYS A 253 4.47 -0.04 18.47
N GLY A 254 4.92 0.33 17.27
CA GLY A 254 5.50 1.65 17.06
C GLY A 254 5.58 2.04 15.59
N TYR A 255 5.58 3.35 15.36
CA TYR A 255 5.71 3.98 14.06
C TYR A 255 6.61 5.23 14.16
N ALA A 256 7.43 5.44 13.15
CA ALA A 256 8.23 6.65 12.98
C ALA A 256 8.46 6.93 11.50
N ALA A 257 8.58 8.22 11.18
CA ALA A 257 8.95 8.72 9.86
C ALA A 257 10.08 9.73 10.03
N THR A 258 10.93 9.82 9.00
CA THR A 258 12.06 10.75 8.91
C THR A 258 12.18 11.24 7.47
N SER A 259 12.95 12.30 7.25
CA SER A 259 13.28 12.79 5.91
C SER A 259 14.79 12.79 5.72
N ASP A 260 15.24 12.41 4.52
CA ASP A 260 16.65 12.48 4.13
C ASP A 260 17.11 13.94 3.96
N ALA A 261 16.18 14.85 3.62
CA ALA A 261 16.48 16.25 3.29
C ALA A 261 17.69 16.39 2.34
N HIS A 262 17.80 15.48 1.37
CA HIS A 262 19.00 15.28 0.56
C HIS A 262 18.75 15.50 -0.94
N HIS A 263 17.98 14.60 -1.57
CA HIS A 263 17.68 14.63 -3.00
C HIS A 263 16.21 14.32 -3.23
N LEU A 264 15.68 14.72 -4.40
CA LEU A 264 14.26 14.55 -4.72
C LEU A 264 13.87 13.08 -4.87
N THR A 265 14.74 12.27 -5.47
CA THR A 265 14.45 10.87 -5.83
C THR A 265 15.52 9.88 -5.40
N GLU A 266 16.71 10.37 -5.01
CA GLU A 266 17.83 9.51 -4.62
C GLU A 266 17.87 9.42 -3.10
N PRO A 267 17.92 8.21 -2.52
CA PRO A 267 18.08 8.06 -1.08
C PRO A 267 19.48 8.53 -0.68
N MET A 268 19.61 9.01 0.56
CA MET A 268 20.92 9.31 1.12
C MET A 268 21.77 8.04 1.17
N ALA A 269 22.97 8.08 0.58
CA ALA A 269 23.83 6.91 0.42
C ALA A 269 24.21 6.21 1.74
N THR A 270 24.25 6.95 2.85
CA THR A 270 24.55 6.41 4.19
C THR A 270 23.38 5.64 4.80
N GLY A 271 22.14 5.88 4.34
CA GLY A 271 20.93 5.30 4.90
C GLY A 271 20.61 5.78 6.34
N GLU A 272 21.25 6.84 6.82
CA GLU A 272 21.15 7.30 8.22
C GLU A 272 19.70 7.63 8.63
N SER A 273 18.96 8.32 7.77
CA SER A 273 17.56 8.67 8.04
C SER A 273 16.67 7.41 8.09
N ALA A 274 16.83 6.46 7.17
CA ALA A 274 16.13 5.18 7.23
C ALA A 274 16.44 4.41 8.54
N ALA A 275 17.71 4.36 8.94
CA ALA A 275 18.13 3.77 10.21
C ALA A 275 17.54 4.53 11.42
N LYS A 276 17.41 5.86 11.32
CA LYS A 276 16.79 6.69 12.36
C LYS A 276 15.29 6.43 12.47
N ALA A 277 14.57 6.28 11.35
CA ALA A 277 13.16 5.89 11.36
C ALA A 277 12.98 4.54 12.06
N MET A 278 13.75 3.52 11.64
CA MET A 278 13.70 2.17 12.22
C MET A 278 13.98 2.17 13.73
N SER A 279 15.07 2.80 14.17
CA SER A 279 15.44 2.87 15.59
C SER A 279 14.44 3.66 16.44
N THR A 280 13.84 4.72 15.88
CA THR A 280 12.81 5.51 16.56
C THR A 280 11.50 4.73 16.69
N ALA A 281 11.12 3.96 15.65
CA ALA A 281 9.95 3.08 15.70
C ALA A 281 10.12 1.99 16.77
N LEU A 282 11.30 1.34 16.82
CA LEU A 282 11.64 0.37 17.87
C LEU A 282 11.56 0.99 19.27
N LYS A 283 12.15 2.18 19.46
CA LYS A 283 12.11 2.90 20.74
C LYS A 283 10.67 3.21 21.17
N LYS A 284 9.83 3.67 20.24
CA LYS A 284 8.40 3.94 20.50
C LYS A 284 7.61 2.68 20.81
N GLY A 285 7.98 1.56 20.19
CA GLY A 285 7.40 0.25 20.45
C GLY A 285 8.02 -0.50 21.63
N GLU A 286 8.92 0.14 22.39
CA GLU A 286 9.64 -0.45 23.53
C GLU A 286 10.34 -1.76 23.18
N CYS A 287 10.76 -1.90 21.92
CA CYS A 287 11.43 -3.06 21.38
C CYS A 287 12.94 -2.81 21.34
N ARG A 288 13.74 -3.76 21.87
CA ARG A 288 15.21 -3.62 21.92
C ARG A 288 15.89 -3.84 20.57
N TYR A 289 15.34 -4.73 19.76
CA TYR A 289 15.88 -5.09 18.44
C TYR A 289 14.74 -5.63 17.57
N PHE A 290 14.93 -5.58 16.24
CA PHE A 290 14.06 -6.29 15.33
C PHE A 290 14.29 -7.79 15.49
N ARG A 291 13.24 -8.53 15.89
CA ARG A 291 13.24 -9.98 15.86
C ARG A 291 12.14 -10.46 14.95
N CYS A 292 12.48 -10.72 13.69
CA CYS A 292 11.58 -11.45 12.81
C CYS A 292 11.64 -12.92 13.21
N ARG A 293 10.55 -13.44 13.78
CA ARG A 293 10.42 -14.86 14.11
C ARG A 293 9.41 -15.49 13.13
N LEU A 294 9.67 -15.33 11.84
CA LEU A 294 9.05 -16.23 10.85
C LEU A 294 9.61 -17.62 11.13
N ARG A 295 8.76 -18.66 11.14
CA ARG A 295 9.18 -20.03 11.49
C ARG A 295 10.33 -20.57 10.61
N GLU A 296 10.73 -19.87 9.55
CA GLU A 296 11.73 -20.36 8.57
C GLU A 296 12.87 -19.41 8.22
N CYS A 297 12.95 -18.18 8.74
CA CYS A 297 14.11 -17.30 8.48
C CYS A 297 14.47 -16.43 9.69
N THR A 298 15.50 -16.82 10.44
CA THR A 298 16.16 -15.95 11.43
C THR A 298 17.25 -15.12 10.75
N TRP A 299 17.01 -13.82 10.59
CA TRP A 299 18.07 -12.85 10.33
C TRP A 299 18.61 -12.34 11.67
N ASN A 300 19.77 -12.83 12.09
CA ASN A 300 20.55 -12.21 13.17
C ASN A 300 21.41 -11.11 12.57
N VAL A 301 21.10 -9.86 12.89
CA VAL A 301 22.01 -8.74 12.65
C VAL A 301 22.85 -8.58 13.91
N ASP A 302 23.92 -9.36 14.02
CA ASP A 302 24.91 -9.15 15.07
C ASP A 302 25.68 -7.86 14.77
N THR A 303 25.62 -6.91 15.70
CA THR A 303 26.46 -5.71 15.68
C THR A 303 27.93 -6.13 15.74
N PRO A 304 28.83 -5.57 14.90
CA PRO A 304 30.25 -5.85 15.04
C PRO A 304 30.74 -5.32 16.39
N GLU A 305 31.25 -6.23 17.23
CA GLU A 305 31.96 -5.88 18.45
C GLU A 305 33.08 -4.88 18.13
N ARG A 306 33.14 -3.79 18.90
CA ARG A 306 34.25 -2.83 18.83
C ARG A 306 35.57 -3.59 19.09
N PRO A 307 36.63 -3.38 18.29
CA PRO A 307 37.93 -3.94 18.61
C PRO A 307 38.39 -3.39 19.95
N SER A 308 38.65 -4.27 20.91
CA SER A 308 39.34 -3.95 22.15
C SER A 308 40.70 -3.34 21.83
N ARG A 309 40.93 -2.11 22.28
CA ARG A 309 42.28 -1.54 22.34
C ARG A 309 43.12 -2.40 23.28
N ASN A 310 44.10 -3.12 22.74
CA ASN A 310 45.20 -3.65 23.53
C ASN A 310 46.40 -2.69 23.38
N ASN A 311 46.66 -1.95 24.45
CA ASN A 311 47.98 -1.40 24.75
C ASN A 311 48.89 -2.56 25.18
N GLY A 312 50.11 -2.65 24.65
CA GLY A 312 51.15 -3.45 25.27
C GLY A 312 52.25 -3.93 24.33
N TYR A 313 53.33 -3.13 24.29
CA TYR A 313 54.71 -3.41 23.87
C TYR A 313 55.01 -3.74 22.40
#